data_AF-A0A925BEP0-F1
#
_entry.id   AF-A0A925BEP0-F1
#
_cell.length_a   1.000
_cell.length_b   1.000
_cell.length_c   1.000
_cell.angle_alpha   90.00
_cell.angle_beta   90.00
_cell.angle_gamma   90.00
#
_symmetry.space_group_name_H-M   'P 1'
#
loop_
_entity.id
_entity.type
_entity.pdbx_description
1 polymer ?
#
loop_
_entity_poly.entity_id
_entity_poly.type
_entity_poly.pdbx_seq_one_letter_code
_entity_poly.pdbx_strand_id
1 'polypeptide(L)'
;PETVARLVERLENIIQFESEMWVLHSLFRSSNVNQQTVITDIMQNGLSLLSSNNQQISPVRYARNSIFISYRRADSADIVGRMYDRLSAYFGKETIFRDVQTINAGEDFQQRILSAVNECHVMLAIIGTEWMNVLDKETDQPRLHDPDDYVRREIAAALKRTDSVVVPVLVRGARMPDDQDLPDDLKELHFRNALQVRTDPDFEEDLKRLMNAIEITVRVP
;
A
#
# COMPACT_ATOMS: atom_id res chain seq x y z
N PRO A 1 8.29 5.22 -40.48
CA PRO A 1 7.40 5.18 -39.30
C PRO A 1 7.10 3.72 -38.92
N GLU A 2 7.77 3.21 -37.89
CA GLU A 2 7.36 1.94 -37.28
C GLU A 2 5.94 2.10 -36.72
N THR A 3 5.05 1.17 -37.05
CA THR A 3 3.71 1.14 -36.47
C THR A 3 3.83 0.82 -34.99
N VAL A 4 3.07 1.53 -34.13
CA VAL A 4 3.05 1.37 -32.66
C VAL A 4 3.04 -0.11 -32.23
N ALA A 5 2.32 -0.97 -32.97
CA ALA A 5 2.28 -2.41 -32.75
C ALA A 5 3.65 -3.10 -32.77
N ARG A 6 4.56 -2.75 -33.69
CA ARG A 6 5.91 -3.34 -33.76
C ARG A 6 6.84 -2.85 -32.65
N LEU A 7 6.58 -1.66 -32.12
CA LEU A 7 7.32 -1.06 -31.01
C LEU A 7 6.92 -1.71 -29.69
N VAL A 8 5.62 -1.95 -29.49
CA VAL A 8 5.09 -2.73 -28.36
C VAL A 8 5.67 -4.14 -28.39
N GLU A 9 5.64 -4.81 -29.54
CA GLU A 9 6.20 -6.17 -29.71
C GLU A 9 7.72 -6.23 -29.43
N ARG A 10 8.49 -5.17 -29.75
CA ARG A 10 9.92 -5.10 -29.38
C ARG A 10 10.12 -4.85 -27.89
N LEU A 11 9.30 -4.03 -27.26
CA LEU A 11 9.38 -3.78 -25.82
C LEU A 11 8.95 -5.01 -25.01
N GLU A 12 7.93 -5.74 -25.47
CA GLU A 12 7.50 -7.04 -24.94
C GLU A 12 8.63 -8.07 -24.96
N ASN A 13 9.47 -8.06 -25.98
CA ASN A 13 10.62 -8.96 -26.08
C ASN A 13 11.82 -8.54 -25.20
N ILE A 14 11.87 -7.29 -24.73
CA ILE A 14 12.93 -6.76 -23.87
C ILE A 14 12.55 -6.86 -22.38
N ILE A 15 11.26 -6.71 -22.06
CA ILE A 15 10.72 -6.71 -20.70
C ILE A 15 10.19 -8.11 -20.35
N GLN A 16 10.94 -8.86 -19.56
CA GLN A 16 10.63 -10.27 -19.24
C GLN A 16 9.54 -10.48 -18.16
N PHE A 17 8.89 -9.43 -17.67
CA PHE A 17 7.90 -9.52 -16.58
C PHE A 17 6.54 -8.93 -16.96
N GLU A 18 5.49 -9.76 -16.93
CA GLU A 18 4.10 -9.36 -17.23
C GLU A 18 3.59 -8.19 -16.35
N SER A 19 4.17 -7.99 -15.16
CA SER A 19 3.81 -6.91 -14.23
C SER A 19 4.17 -5.50 -14.72
N GLU A 20 5.16 -5.37 -15.61
CA GLU A 20 5.58 -4.06 -16.15
C GLU A 20 4.80 -3.66 -17.41
N MET A 21 4.16 -4.63 -18.09
CA MET A 21 3.40 -4.42 -19.31
C MET A 21 2.14 -3.57 -19.10
N TRP A 22 1.49 -3.67 -17.93
CA TRP A 22 0.30 -2.88 -17.64
C TRP A 22 0.60 -1.39 -17.45
N VAL A 23 1.79 -1.03 -16.95
CA VAL A 23 2.21 0.38 -16.78
C VAL A 23 2.28 1.07 -18.14
N LEU A 24 2.94 0.42 -19.10
CA LEU A 24 3.01 0.88 -20.49
C LEU A 24 1.60 0.98 -21.11
N HIS A 25 0.79 -0.06 -20.98
CA HIS A 25 -0.60 -0.05 -21.49
C HIS A 25 -1.47 1.04 -20.86
N SER A 26 -1.26 1.39 -19.59
CA SER A 26 -2.01 2.46 -18.90
C SER A 26 -1.58 3.85 -19.40
N LEU A 27 -0.29 4.07 -19.61
CA LEU A 27 0.26 5.32 -20.16
C LEU A 27 -0.28 5.60 -21.58
N PHE A 28 -0.46 4.54 -22.39
CA PHE A 28 -1.02 4.67 -23.74
C PHE A 28 -2.56 4.78 -23.79
N ARG A 29 -3.28 4.36 -22.73
CA ARG A 29 -4.75 4.46 -22.65
C ARG A 29 -5.25 5.81 -22.15
N SER A 30 -4.52 6.46 -21.26
CA SER A 30 -4.91 7.77 -20.73
C SER A 30 -4.03 8.86 -21.31
N SER A 31 -4.43 9.48 -22.44
CA SER A 31 -4.22 10.92 -22.64
C SER A 31 -4.62 11.44 -24.02
N ASN A 32 -5.13 12.68 -24.02
CA ASN A 32 -5.10 13.66 -25.11
C ASN A 32 -3.66 14.13 -25.47
N VAL A 33 -2.64 13.32 -25.16
CA VAL A 33 -1.24 13.66 -25.40
C VAL A 33 -0.86 13.06 -26.75
N ASN A 34 -0.20 13.87 -27.56
CA ASN A 34 0.26 13.46 -28.89
C ASN A 34 1.22 12.27 -28.74
N GLN A 35 0.76 11.07 -29.09
CA GLN A 35 1.49 9.82 -28.93
C GLN A 35 2.86 9.86 -29.61
N GLN A 36 3.01 10.66 -30.69
CA GLN A 36 4.30 10.88 -31.34
C GLN A 36 5.30 11.60 -30.42
N THR A 37 4.88 12.55 -29.59
CA THR A 37 5.78 13.28 -28.68
C THR A 37 6.27 12.38 -27.56
N VAL A 38 5.39 11.58 -26.95
CA VAL A 38 5.76 10.61 -25.90
C VAL A 38 6.67 9.52 -26.45
N ILE A 39 6.36 8.99 -27.63
CA ILE A 39 7.24 8.02 -28.31
C ILE A 39 8.58 8.65 -28.66
N THR A 40 8.61 9.91 -29.10
CA THR A 40 9.85 10.60 -29.46
C THR A 40 10.70 10.89 -28.22
N ASP A 41 10.10 11.25 -27.08
CA ASP A 41 10.81 11.42 -25.81
C ASP A 41 11.35 10.08 -25.25
N ILE A 42 10.58 9.00 -25.34
CA ILE A 42 11.05 7.65 -24.98
C ILE A 42 12.19 7.22 -25.92
N MET A 43 12.10 7.53 -27.21
CA MET A 43 13.11 7.16 -28.20
C MET A 43 14.38 8.03 -28.11
N GLN A 44 14.28 9.31 -27.76
CA GLN A 44 15.41 10.24 -27.66
C GLN A 44 16.08 10.22 -26.28
N ASN A 45 15.29 10.15 -25.21
CA ASN A 45 15.79 10.24 -23.83
C ASN A 45 15.77 8.89 -23.10
N GLY A 46 14.83 8.00 -23.41
CA GLY A 46 14.73 6.68 -22.78
C GLY A 46 15.74 5.66 -23.32
N LEU A 47 15.93 5.59 -24.64
CA LEU A 47 16.91 4.67 -25.26
C LEU A 47 18.37 5.10 -25.04
N SER A 48 18.65 6.40 -24.86
CA SER A 48 20.00 6.87 -24.50
C SER A 48 20.37 6.51 -23.07
N LEU A 49 19.40 6.50 -22.14
CA LEU A 49 19.55 5.97 -20.78
C LEU A 49 19.78 4.46 -20.74
N LEU A 50 19.09 3.70 -21.61
CA LEU A 50 19.25 2.23 -21.71
C LEU A 50 20.55 1.79 -22.40
N SER A 51 21.16 2.65 -23.22
CA SER A 51 22.39 2.34 -23.97
C SER A 51 23.67 2.85 -23.31
N SER A 52 23.59 3.85 -22.43
CA SER A 52 24.77 4.53 -21.88
C SER A 52 25.15 4.11 -20.45
N ASN A 53 24.31 3.36 -19.75
CA ASN A 53 24.67 2.74 -18.48
C ASN A 53 24.31 1.26 -18.52
N ASN A 54 25.33 0.42 -18.65
CA ASN A 54 25.28 -1.01 -18.37
C ASN A 54 25.09 -1.30 -16.86
N GLN A 55 24.31 -0.46 -16.16
CA GLN A 55 23.73 -0.79 -14.89
C GLN A 55 22.41 -1.49 -15.21
N GLN A 56 22.38 -2.80 -15.00
CA GLN A 56 21.13 -3.53 -14.84
C GLN A 56 20.19 -2.67 -13.99
N ILE A 57 19.07 -2.20 -14.58
CA ILE A 57 17.96 -1.69 -13.79
C ILE A 57 17.45 -2.92 -13.05
N SER A 58 18.00 -3.13 -11.86
CA SER A 58 17.48 -4.13 -10.95
C SER A 58 16.06 -3.67 -10.63
N PRO A 59 15.02 -4.52 -10.76
CA PRO A 59 13.70 -4.15 -10.27
C PRO A 59 13.86 -3.69 -8.83
N VAL A 60 13.25 -2.56 -8.44
CA VAL A 60 13.31 -2.06 -7.07
C VAL A 60 12.81 -3.19 -6.17
N ARG A 61 13.74 -3.88 -5.48
CA ARG A 61 13.41 -5.00 -4.62
C ARG A 61 13.08 -4.44 -3.25
N TYR A 62 11.79 -4.41 -2.93
CA TYR A 62 11.36 -4.08 -1.58
C TYR A 62 11.69 -5.24 -0.63
N ALA A 63 12.09 -4.92 0.60
CA ALA A 63 12.26 -5.93 1.63
C ALA A 63 10.94 -6.71 1.85
N ARG A 64 11.06 -8.00 2.20
CA ARG A 64 9.88 -8.79 2.58
C ARG A 64 9.18 -8.17 3.78
N ASN A 65 7.86 -8.26 3.82
CA ASN A 65 7.00 -7.71 4.88
C ASN A 65 7.21 -6.21 5.17
N SER A 66 7.76 -5.43 4.23
CA SER A 66 8.04 -4.02 4.46
C SER A 66 6.79 -3.15 4.62
N ILE A 67 5.64 -3.61 4.11
CA ILE A 67 4.35 -2.92 4.20
C ILE A 67 3.39 -3.77 5.04
N PHE A 68 2.88 -3.22 6.15
CA PHE A 68 1.87 -3.87 7.00
C PHE A 68 0.52 -3.18 6.83
N ILE A 69 -0.55 -3.94 6.59
CA ILE A 69 -1.93 -3.41 6.51
C ILE A 69 -2.71 -3.83 7.76
N SER A 70 -2.88 -2.88 8.70
CA SER A 70 -3.72 -3.05 9.90
C SER A 70 -5.13 -2.58 9.60
N TYR A 71 -6.13 -3.44 9.82
CA TYR A 71 -7.53 -3.10 9.55
C TYR A 71 -8.49 -3.89 10.44
N ARG A 72 -9.64 -3.29 10.73
CA ARG A 72 -10.71 -3.96 11.46
C ARG A 72 -11.65 -4.65 10.46
N ARG A 73 -11.71 -5.99 10.50
CA ARG A 73 -12.51 -6.79 9.54
C ARG A 73 -13.98 -6.42 9.49
N ALA A 74 -14.58 -6.18 10.65
CA ALA A 74 -15.99 -5.79 10.76
C ALA A 74 -16.28 -4.42 10.11
N ASP A 75 -15.24 -3.63 9.85
CA ASP A 75 -15.34 -2.25 9.36
C ASP A 75 -14.99 -2.11 7.87
N SER A 76 -13.93 -2.79 7.38
CA SER A 76 -13.32 -2.46 6.07
C SER A 76 -12.78 -3.65 5.25
N ALA A 77 -13.19 -4.89 5.56
CA ALA A 77 -12.60 -6.10 4.93
C ALA A 77 -12.64 -6.14 3.38
N ASP A 78 -13.73 -5.69 2.77
CA ASP A 78 -13.94 -5.69 1.32
C ASP A 78 -13.02 -4.69 0.59
N ILE A 79 -12.92 -3.45 1.06
CA ILE A 79 -12.08 -2.44 0.43
C ILE A 79 -10.60 -2.76 0.65
N VAL A 80 -10.24 -3.30 1.82
CA VAL A 80 -8.89 -3.79 2.10
C VAL A 80 -8.52 -4.95 1.18
N GLY A 81 -9.46 -5.84 0.89
CA GLY A 81 -9.28 -6.89 -0.12
C GLY A 81 -8.89 -6.31 -1.48
N ARG A 82 -9.66 -5.34 -1.98
CA ARG A 82 -9.37 -4.65 -3.26
C ARG A 82 -8.01 -3.95 -3.23
N MET A 83 -7.71 -3.21 -2.17
CA MET A 83 -6.44 -2.51 -2.00
C MET A 83 -5.27 -3.49 -2.02
N TYR A 84 -5.36 -4.59 -1.27
CA TYR A 84 -4.31 -5.60 -1.21
C TYR A 84 -4.00 -6.20 -2.59
N ASP A 85 -5.00 -6.49 -3.41
CA ASP A 85 -4.77 -7.06 -4.74
C ASP A 85 -3.92 -6.13 -5.60
N ARG A 86 -4.23 -4.83 -5.59
CA ARG A 86 -3.50 -3.81 -6.37
C ARG A 86 -2.14 -3.50 -5.78
N LEU A 87 -2.04 -3.35 -4.46
CA LEU A 87 -0.76 -3.13 -3.79
C LEU A 87 0.17 -4.32 -4.01
N SER A 88 -0.34 -5.56 -3.95
CA SER A 88 0.47 -6.77 -4.17
C SER A 88 0.92 -6.88 -5.62
N ALA A 89 0.08 -6.49 -6.58
CA ALA A 89 0.46 -6.43 -7.98
C ALA A 89 1.57 -5.40 -8.24
N TYR A 90 1.62 -4.31 -7.45
CA TYR A 90 2.61 -3.24 -7.61
C TYR A 90 3.92 -3.49 -6.84
N PHE A 91 3.83 -3.83 -5.56
CA PHE A 91 4.99 -3.97 -4.66
C PHE A 91 5.55 -5.39 -4.57
N GLY A 92 4.82 -6.39 -5.06
CA GLY A 92 5.11 -7.81 -4.82
C GLY A 92 4.38 -8.32 -3.58
N LYS A 93 3.89 -9.56 -3.67
CA LYS A 93 3.05 -10.18 -2.62
C LYS A 93 3.82 -10.39 -1.32
N GLU A 94 5.11 -10.70 -1.43
CA GLU A 94 6.03 -10.94 -0.33
C GLU A 94 6.42 -9.68 0.45
N THR A 95 6.18 -8.49 -0.13
CA THR A 95 6.43 -7.20 0.50
C THR A 95 5.28 -6.78 1.41
N ILE A 96 4.09 -7.34 1.19
CA ILE A 96 2.88 -6.91 1.89
C ILE A 96 2.43 -7.97 2.90
N PHE A 97 2.40 -7.56 4.16
CA PHE A 97 1.76 -8.29 5.22
C PHE A 97 0.38 -7.69 5.51
N ARG A 98 -0.66 -8.53 5.60
CA ARG A 98 -2.00 -8.11 6.03
C ARG A 98 -2.57 -9.14 6.99
N ASP A 99 -3.40 -8.68 7.92
CA ASP A 99 -3.76 -9.50 9.08
C ASP A 99 -4.83 -10.63 8.84
N VAL A 100 -4.56 -11.77 9.50
CA VAL A 100 -5.26 -13.07 9.79
C VAL A 100 -5.86 -13.96 8.69
N GLN A 101 -5.18 -14.27 7.59
CA GLN A 101 -5.51 -15.52 6.85
C GLN A 101 -4.30 -16.43 6.58
N THR A 102 -3.11 -16.03 7.04
CA THR A 102 -1.87 -16.76 6.78
C THR A 102 -1.12 -17.04 8.08
N ILE A 103 -1.81 -17.62 9.06
CA ILE A 103 -1.18 -18.12 10.28
C ILE A 103 -1.39 -19.63 10.27
N ASN A 104 -0.29 -20.36 10.30
CA ASN A 104 -0.34 -21.82 10.27
C ASN A 104 -0.99 -22.33 11.55
N ALA A 105 -1.68 -23.47 11.48
CA ALA A 105 -2.24 -24.10 12.67
C ALA A 105 -1.13 -24.37 13.69
N GLY A 106 -1.27 -23.82 14.91
CA GLY A 106 -0.33 -23.99 16.01
C GLY A 106 0.70 -22.86 16.20
N GLU A 107 0.75 -21.85 15.32
CA GLU A 107 1.56 -20.65 15.56
C GLU A 107 0.93 -19.73 16.62
N ASP A 108 1.77 -19.13 17.47
CA ASP A 108 1.34 -18.07 18.38
C ASP A 108 0.99 -16.83 17.55
N PHE A 109 -0.31 -16.63 17.40
CA PHE A 109 -0.94 -15.53 16.69
C PHE A 109 -0.36 -14.16 17.08
N GLN A 110 -0.18 -13.94 18.39
CA GLN A 110 0.27 -12.65 18.90
C GLN A 110 1.73 -12.39 18.53
N GLN A 111 2.58 -13.42 18.64
CA GLN A 111 3.99 -13.29 18.29
C GLN A 111 4.19 -13.04 16.81
N ARG A 112 3.47 -13.75 15.93
CA ARG A 112 3.63 -13.60 14.48
C ARG A 112 3.29 -12.19 13.99
N ILE A 113 2.22 -11.60 14.53
CA ILE A 113 1.78 -10.25 14.21
C ILE A 113 2.77 -9.23 14.72
N LEU A 114 3.20 -9.34 15.99
CA LEU A 114 4.20 -8.43 16.54
C LEU A 114 5.52 -8.48 15.76
N SER A 115 5.96 -9.68 15.34
CA SER A 115 7.12 -9.82 14.45
C SER A 115 6.90 -9.10 13.12
N ALA A 116 5.75 -9.27 12.47
CA ALA A 116 5.46 -8.57 11.22
C ALA A 116 5.41 -7.04 11.40
N VAL A 117 4.82 -6.56 12.51
CA VAL A 117 4.80 -5.14 12.87
C VAL A 117 6.20 -4.62 13.16
N ASN A 118 7.13 -5.45 13.64
CA ASN A 118 8.54 -5.08 13.88
C ASN A 118 9.41 -5.16 12.61
N GLU A 119 8.97 -5.88 11.58
CA GLU A 119 9.70 -6.00 10.31
C GLU A 119 9.29 -4.93 9.29
N CYS A 120 8.07 -4.38 9.39
CA CYS A 120 7.58 -3.42 8.41
C CYS A 120 8.23 -2.03 8.56
N HIS A 121 8.46 -1.34 7.44
CA HIS A 121 8.87 0.06 7.42
C HIS A 121 7.68 1.01 7.23
N VAL A 122 6.59 0.52 6.64
CA VAL A 122 5.34 1.27 6.47
C VAL A 122 4.18 0.47 7.03
N MET A 123 3.41 1.08 7.93
CA MET A 123 2.12 0.57 8.38
C MET A 123 1.00 1.42 7.79
N LEU A 124 0.06 0.77 7.11
CA LEU A 124 -1.20 1.37 6.68
C LEU A 124 -2.25 1.06 7.76
N ALA A 125 -2.66 2.07 8.52
CA ALA A 125 -3.75 1.96 9.47
C ALA A 125 -5.07 2.29 8.77
N ILE A 126 -5.84 1.27 8.40
CA ILE A 126 -7.09 1.45 7.67
C ILE A 126 -8.21 1.80 8.64
N ILE A 127 -8.80 2.98 8.44
CA ILE A 127 -9.84 3.55 9.29
C ILE A 127 -11.10 3.73 8.44
N GLY A 128 -12.10 2.86 8.66
CA GLY A 128 -13.46 3.05 8.16
C GLY A 128 -14.37 3.72 9.19
N THR A 129 -15.66 3.82 8.86
CA THR A 129 -16.64 4.59 9.64
C THR A 129 -16.97 3.96 10.99
N GLU A 130 -16.80 2.65 11.13
CA GLU A 130 -17.09 1.90 12.35
C GLU A 130 -15.83 1.62 13.18
N TRP A 131 -14.64 2.00 12.68
CA TRP A 131 -13.34 1.61 13.24
C TRP A 131 -13.21 1.81 14.76
N MET A 132 -13.73 2.92 15.29
CA MET A 132 -13.77 3.23 16.73
C MET A 132 -14.93 2.55 17.47
N ASN A 133 -16.06 2.34 16.79
CA ASN A 133 -17.34 2.02 17.41
C ASN A 133 -17.69 0.53 17.39
N VAL A 134 -16.88 -0.32 16.75
CA VAL A 134 -17.10 -1.78 16.81
C VAL A 134 -17.00 -2.23 18.27
N LEU A 135 -18.11 -2.75 18.78
CA LEU A 135 -18.22 -3.27 20.14
C LEU A 135 -17.70 -4.69 20.24
N ASP A 136 -17.13 -5.00 21.40
CA ASP A 136 -16.85 -6.37 21.81
C ASP A 136 -18.16 -7.09 22.12
N LYS A 137 -18.29 -8.35 21.69
CA LYS A 137 -19.56 -9.09 21.79
C LYS A 137 -19.90 -9.54 23.20
N GLU A 138 -18.90 -9.62 24.09
CA GLU A 138 -19.08 -10.12 25.45
C GLU A 138 -19.26 -8.97 26.44
N THR A 139 -18.51 -7.88 26.25
CA THR A 139 -18.45 -6.75 27.17
C THR A 139 -19.27 -5.54 26.73
N ASP A 140 -19.72 -5.50 25.47
CA ASP A 140 -20.42 -4.36 24.85
C ASP A 140 -19.61 -3.04 24.90
N GLN A 141 -18.29 -3.14 25.11
CA GLN A 141 -17.38 -2.00 25.13
C GLN A 141 -16.75 -1.79 23.74
N PRO A 142 -16.43 -0.54 23.36
CA PRO A 142 -15.68 -0.28 22.15
C PRO A 142 -14.33 -0.99 22.17
N ARG A 143 -14.10 -1.86 21.17
CA ARG A 143 -12.92 -2.72 21.13
C ARG A 143 -11.62 -1.93 21.13
N LEU A 144 -11.58 -0.75 20.52
CA LEU A 144 -10.36 0.03 20.46
C LEU A 144 -9.85 0.45 21.86
N HIS A 145 -10.73 0.53 22.87
CA HIS A 145 -10.35 0.83 24.24
C HIS A 145 -9.91 -0.40 25.05
N ASP A 146 -10.14 -1.61 24.53
CA ASP A 146 -9.59 -2.83 25.09
C ASP A 146 -8.06 -2.85 24.87
N PRO A 147 -7.23 -2.97 25.91
CA PRO A 147 -5.78 -3.12 25.76
C PRO A 147 -5.38 -4.37 24.96
N ASP A 148 -6.24 -5.38 24.88
CA ASP A 148 -5.98 -6.62 24.15
C ASP A 148 -6.46 -6.59 22.68
N ASP A 149 -7.10 -5.51 22.21
CA ASP A 149 -7.49 -5.39 20.80
C ASP A 149 -6.27 -5.34 19.88
N TYR A 150 -6.24 -6.25 18.91
CA TYR A 150 -5.09 -6.42 18.02
C TYR A 150 -4.78 -5.17 17.21
N VAL A 151 -5.79 -4.47 16.68
CA VAL A 151 -5.60 -3.25 15.89
C VAL A 151 -4.93 -2.17 16.74
N ARG A 152 -5.38 -1.99 18.00
CA ARG A 152 -4.73 -1.08 18.94
C ARG A 152 -3.27 -1.48 19.17
N ARG A 153 -3.01 -2.74 19.50
CA ARG A 153 -1.66 -3.23 19.83
C ARG A 153 -0.69 -3.08 18.66
N GLU A 154 -1.13 -3.39 17.44
CA GLU A 154 -0.33 -3.24 16.22
C GLU A 154 0.06 -1.77 15.98
N ILE A 155 -0.92 -0.87 15.97
CA ILE A 155 -0.68 0.55 15.69
C ILE A 155 0.15 1.16 16.81
N ALA A 156 -0.13 0.86 18.07
CA ALA A 156 0.65 1.34 19.20
C ALA A 156 2.11 0.84 19.14
N ALA A 157 2.36 -0.40 18.70
CA ALA A 157 3.71 -0.92 18.52
C ALA A 157 4.44 -0.20 17.38
N ALA A 158 3.78 0.02 16.23
CA ALA A 158 4.38 0.75 15.11
C ALA A 158 4.65 2.23 15.45
N LEU A 159 3.74 2.91 16.14
CA LEU A 159 3.94 4.31 16.54
C LEU A 159 5.15 4.52 17.48
N LYS A 160 5.51 3.50 18.25
CA LYS A 160 6.70 3.53 19.13
C LYS A 160 8.01 3.39 18.37
N ARG A 161 7.97 2.95 17.11
CA ARG A 161 9.15 2.70 16.29
C ARG A 161 9.55 3.95 15.51
N THR A 162 10.82 4.34 15.62
CA THR A 162 11.39 5.48 14.89
C THR A 162 11.77 5.16 13.44
N ASP A 163 11.92 3.87 13.13
CA ASP A 163 12.28 3.30 11.83
C ASP A 163 11.07 2.84 11.02
N SER A 164 9.85 3.13 11.49
CA SER A 164 8.60 2.82 10.80
C SER A 164 7.73 4.06 10.62
N VAL A 165 6.98 4.11 9.52
CA VAL A 165 6.03 5.18 9.22
C VAL A 165 4.62 4.63 9.28
N VAL A 166 3.79 5.22 10.13
CA VAL A 166 2.35 4.91 10.21
C VAL A 166 1.57 5.91 9.36
N VAL A 167 0.87 5.40 8.35
CA VAL A 167 0.01 6.17 7.44
C VAL A 167 -1.45 5.82 7.72
N PRO A 168 -2.25 6.73 8.30
CA PRO A 168 -3.69 6.55 8.36
C PRO A 168 -4.28 6.56 6.96
N VAL A 169 -5.13 5.57 6.65
CA VAL A 169 -5.85 5.49 5.39
C VAL A 169 -7.34 5.51 5.66
N LEU A 170 -7.98 6.63 5.33
CA LEU A 170 -9.41 6.84 5.52
C LEU A 170 -10.19 6.23 4.37
N VAL A 171 -11.09 5.30 4.68
CA VAL A 171 -11.92 4.61 3.70
C VAL A 171 -13.40 4.88 3.93
N ARG A 172 -14.22 4.70 2.89
CA ARG A 172 -15.71 4.77 3.01
C ARG A 172 -16.24 6.09 3.59
N GLY A 173 -15.51 7.19 3.38
CA GLY A 173 -15.89 8.51 3.91
C GLY A 173 -15.61 8.71 5.40
N ALA A 174 -14.82 7.82 6.01
CA ALA A 174 -14.33 7.99 7.36
C ALA A 174 -13.57 9.31 7.52
N ARG A 175 -13.57 9.81 8.77
CA ARG A 175 -12.79 10.97 9.20
C ARG A 175 -11.71 10.50 10.15
N MET A 176 -10.66 11.31 10.28
CA MET A 176 -9.64 11.06 11.27
C MET A 176 -10.28 11.17 12.68
N PRO A 177 -10.11 10.18 13.56
CA PRO A 177 -10.46 10.28 14.97
C PRO A 177 -9.81 11.49 15.64
N ASP A 178 -10.52 12.15 16.55
CA ASP A 178 -9.93 13.16 17.43
C ASP A 178 -9.04 12.50 18.48
N ASP A 179 -7.97 13.17 18.89
CA ASP A 179 -6.99 12.65 19.86
C ASP A 179 -7.61 12.31 21.23
N GLN A 180 -8.64 13.05 21.64
CA GLN A 180 -9.38 12.82 22.88
C GLN A 180 -10.21 11.52 22.87
N ASP A 181 -10.60 11.03 21.68
CA ASP A 181 -11.40 9.82 21.52
C ASP A 181 -10.51 8.58 21.36
N LEU A 182 -9.20 8.78 21.19
CA LEU A 182 -8.23 7.72 21.05
C LEU A 182 -7.68 7.27 22.42
N PRO A 183 -7.40 5.96 22.59
CA PRO A 183 -6.58 5.49 23.68
C PRO A 183 -5.22 6.21 23.74
N ASP A 184 -4.65 6.39 24.93
CA ASP A 184 -3.43 7.18 25.14
C ASP A 184 -2.25 6.77 24.24
N ASP A 185 -2.10 5.47 23.99
CA ASP A 185 -1.06 4.89 23.15
C ASP A 185 -1.29 5.02 21.64
N LEU A 186 -2.46 5.53 21.23
CA LEU A 186 -2.81 5.81 19.84
C LEU A 186 -2.95 7.30 19.52
N LYS A 187 -2.87 8.21 20.50
CA LYS A 187 -3.05 9.66 20.28
C LYS A 187 -2.15 10.23 19.19
N GLU A 188 -0.92 9.73 19.10
CA GLU A 188 0.05 10.11 18.06
C GLU A 188 -0.41 9.78 16.62
N LEU A 189 -1.42 8.92 16.46
CA LEU A 189 -2.02 8.63 15.15
C LEU A 189 -2.75 9.84 14.59
N HIS A 190 -3.45 10.62 15.44
CA HIS A 190 -4.22 11.80 15.03
C HIS A 190 -3.35 12.83 14.28
N PHE A 191 -2.09 12.98 14.71
CA PHE A 191 -1.15 13.95 14.13
C PHE A 191 -0.46 13.45 12.84
N ARG A 192 -0.80 12.26 12.34
CA ARG A 192 -0.26 11.72 11.08
C ARG A 192 -1.08 12.21 9.89
N ASN A 193 -0.39 12.56 8.81
CA ASN A 193 -1.06 12.92 7.56
C ASN A 193 -1.80 11.71 6.99
N ALA A 194 -3.12 11.78 7.00
CA ALA A 194 -3.98 10.73 6.46
C ALA A 194 -4.09 10.84 4.93
N LEU A 195 -4.22 9.69 4.27
CA LEU A 195 -4.61 9.60 2.86
C LEU A 195 -6.01 9.03 2.76
N GLN A 196 -6.80 9.53 1.81
CA GLN A 196 -8.13 9.01 1.56
C GLN A 196 -8.09 8.00 0.42
N VAL A 197 -8.79 6.88 0.57
CA VAL A 197 -9.08 5.93 -0.50
C VAL A 197 -10.60 5.79 -0.63
N ARG A 198 -11.16 6.52 -1.59
CA ARG A 198 -12.60 6.52 -1.88
C ARG A 198 -12.97 5.29 -2.72
N THR A 199 -14.26 5.02 -2.78
CA THR A 199 -14.82 3.98 -3.67
C THR A 199 -14.88 4.49 -5.10
N ASP A 200 -15.41 3.67 -6.02
CA ASP A 200 -15.53 4.06 -7.42
C ASP A 200 -16.41 5.33 -7.55
N PRO A 201 -16.04 6.29 -8.42
CA PRO A 201 -15.04 6.17 -9.50
C PRO A 201 -13.60 6.55 -9.11
N ASP A 202 -13.36 7.06 -7.91
CA ASP A 202 -12.07 7.64 -7.50
C ASP A 202 -11.02 6.62 -7.05
N PHE A 203 -11.44 5.38 -6.75
CA PHE A 203 -10.61 4.34 -6.14
C PHE A 203 -9.22 4.17 -6.77
N GLU A 204 -9.14 4.10 -8.09
CA GLU A 204 -7.87 3.86 -8.80
C GLU A 204 -6.92 5.07 -8.71
N GLU A 205 -7.44 6.30 -8.67
CA GLU A 205 -6.60 7.49 -8.54
C GLU A 205 -6.09 7.67 -7.11
N ASP A 206 -6.97 7.52 -6.13
CA ASP A 206 -6.62 7.61 -4.71
C ASP A 206 -5.60 6.53 -4.34
N LEU A 207 -5.76 5.31 -4.86
CA LEU A 207 -4.83 4.21 -4.60
C LEU A 207 -3.46 4.45 -5.24
N LYS A 208 -3.40 5.05 -6.44
CA LYS A 208 -2.11 5.46 -7.05
C LYS A 208 -1.38 6.50 -6.19
N ARG A 209 -2.10 7.45 -5.60
CA ARG A 209 -1.50 8.43 -4.67
C ARG A 209 -0.94 7.73 -3.43
N LEU A 210 -1.66 6.76 -2.89
CA LEU A 210 -1.18 5.93 -1.79
C LEU A 210 0.07 5.14 -2.16
N MET A 211 0.10 4.48 -3.33
CA MET A 211 1.28 3.75 -3.82
C MET A 211 2.50 4.66 -3.94
N ASN A 212 2.35 5.85 -4.53
CA ASN A 212 3.45 6.81 -4.67
C ASN A 212 3.99 7.26 -3.31
N ALA A 213 3.11 7.50 -2.33
CA ALA A 213 3.52 7.89 -0.98
C ALA A 213 4.29 6.77 -0.25
N ILE A 214 3.82 5.52 -0.39
CA ILE A 214 4.52 4.35 0.15
C ILE A 214 5.88 4.19 -0.53
N GLU A 215 5.96 4.29 -1.85
CA GLU A 215 7.19 4.07 -2.61
C GLU A 215 8.31 5.04 -2.20
N ILE A 216 7.99 6.31 -1.95
CA ILE A 216 8.94 7.31 -1.43
C ILE A 216 9.49 6.89 -0.06
N THR A 217 8.68 6.20 0.74
CA THR A 217 9.02 5.83 2.11
C THR A 217 9.79 4.51 2.17
N VAL A 218 9.47 3.54 1.30
CA VAL A 218 10.09 2.20 1.30
C VAL A 218 11.35 2.13 0.42
N ARG A 219 11.56 3.08 -0.50
CA ARG A 219 12.83 3.24 -1.22
C ARG A 219 13.90 3.80 -0.27
N VAL A 220 14.48 2.93 0.55
CA VAL A 220 15.73 3.21 1.27
C VAL A 220 16.90 2.63 0.44
N PRO A 221 18.02 3.36 0.26
CA PRO A 221 19.14 2.96 -0.61
C PRO A 221 19.76 1.59 -0.33
#